data_AF-A0A1X0JCF0-F1
#
_entry.id   AF-A0A1X0JCF0-F1
#
_cell.length_a   1.000
_cell.length_b   1.000
_cell.length_c   1.000
_cell.angle_alpha   90.00
_cell.angle_beta   90.00
_cell.angle_gamma   90.00
#
_symmetry.space_group_name_H-M   'P 1'
#
loop_
_entity.id
_entity.type
_entity.pdbx_description
1 polymer ?
#
loop_
_entity_poly.entity_id
_entity_poly.type
_entity_poly.pdbx_seq_one_letter_code
_entity_poly.pdbx_strand_id
1 'polypeptide(L)'
;MVSLIVHAVLGIAVIAFIVASNRAIFTRPATGPALSMLEIVYYVVGIASIALGWYFNIRYVAEYHVSNPVTGWVDYIRLMFANPAAGSAGQDYTIGNVILLPLMTMVDGYRRGIRRPWLYFVSSLFTSFAFAWAFYLVTVERQRRHESTQPLAA
;
A
#
# COMPACT_ATOMS: atom_id res chain seq x y z
N MET A 1 -12.67 -11.44 -14.75
CA MET A 1 -11.21 -11.54 -15.06
C MET A 1 -10.60 -10.22 -15.51
N VAL A 2 -11.18 -9.48 -16.46
CA VAL A 2 -10.66 -8.17 -16.92
C VAL A 2 -10.43 -7.19 -15.76
N SER A 3 -11.37 -7.09 -14.82
CA SER A 3 -11.22 -6.21 -13.63
C SER A 3 -9.94 -6.50 -12.85
N LEU A 4 -9.58 -7.76 -12.62
CA LEU A 4 -8.36 -8.15 -11.88
C LEU A 4 -7.10 -7.74 -12.64
N ILE A 5 -7.08 -7.89 -13.96
CA ILE A 5 -5.95 -7.47 -14.80
C ILE A 5 -5.76 -5.95 -14.72
N VAL A 6 -6.85 -5.19 -14.82
CA VAL A 6 -6.82 -3.73 -14.69
C VAL A 6 -6.26 -3.32 -13.33
N HIS A 7 -6.72 -3.95 -12.23
CA HIS A 7 -6.20 -3.66 -10.90
C HIS A 7 -4.71 -4.02 -10.77
N ALA A 8 -4.26 -5.15 -11.33
CA ALA A 8 -2.86 -5.54 -11.30
C ALA A 8 -1.97 -4.54 -12.04
N VAL A 9 -2.38 -4.10 -13.24
CA VAL A 9 -1.64 -3.12 -14.03
C VAL A 9 -1.58 -1.77 -13.32
N LEU A 10 -2.71 -1.29 -12.77
CA LEU A 10 -2.75 -0.04 -12.02
C LEU A 10 -1.92 -0.11 -10.74
N GLY A 11 -1.95 -1.25 -10.04
CA GLY A 11 -1.10 -1.51 -8.87
C GLY A 11 0.37 -1.38 -9.23
N ILE A 12 0.84 -2.12 -10.23
CA ILE A 12 2.24 -2.06 -10.70
C ILE A 12 2.62 -0.65 -11.13
N ALA A 13 1.75 0.04 -11.88
CA ALA A 13 2.00 1.40 -12.35
C ALA A 13 2.18 2.39 -11.19
N VAL A 14 1.32 2.31 -10.15
CA VAL A 14 1.42 3.17 -8.97
C VAL A 14 2.71 2.89 -8.19
N ILE A 15 3.07 1.61 -7.99
CA ILE A 15 4.33 1.26 -7.29
C ILE A 15 5.54 1.76 -8.08
N ALA A 16 5.56 1.53 -9.39
CA ALA A 16 6.61 2.04 -10.26
C ALA A 16 6.70 3.57 -10.18
N PHE A 17 5.57 4.27 -10.10
CA PHE A 17 5.55 5.73 -9.99
C PHE A 17 6.07 6.23 -8.64
N ILE A 18 5.74 5.55 -7.55
CA ILE A 18 6.29 5.85 -6.21
C ILE A 18 7.82 5.70 -6.23
N VAL A 19 8.32 4.56 -6.72
CA VAL A 19 9.77 4.27 -6.78
C VAL A 19 10.48 5.27 -7.69
N ALA A 20 9.93 5.55 -8.87
CA ALA A 20 10.50 6.49 -9.82
C ALA A 20 10.53 7.93 -9.29
N SER A 21 9.53 8.34 -8.50
CA SER A 21 9.49 9.66 -7.88
C SER A 21 10.49 9.82 -6.73
N ASN A 22 10.86 8.70 -6.08
CA ASN A 22 11.65 8.65 -4.86
C ASN A 22 12.95 7.84 -5.04
N ARG A 23 13.57 7.88 -6.22
CA ARG A 23 14.76 7.07 -6.55
C ARG A 23 15.86 7.14 -5.47
N ALA A 24 16.16 8.33 -4.95
CA ALA A 24 17.16 8.51 -3.89
C ALA A 24 16.82 7.75 -2.60
N ILE A 25 15.53 7.65 -2.25
CA ILE A 25 15.09 6.85 -1.10
C ILE A 25 15.30 5.36 -1.38
N PHE A 26 15.03 4.92 -2.61
CA PHE A 26 15.10 3.51 -3.04
C PHE A 26 16.50 3.04 -3.47
N THR A 27 17.50 3.93 -3.53
CA THR A 27 18.91 3.53 -3.70
C THR A 27 19.50 2.89 -2.44
N ARG A 28 20.61 2.15 -2.60
CA ARG A 28 21.33 1.55 -1.46
C ARG A 28 21.82 2.64 -0.50
N PRO A 29 21.59 2.51 0.82
CA PRO A 29 22.18 3.41 1.82
C PRO A 29 23.71 3.39 1.78
N ALA A 30 24.34 4.52 2.08
CA ALA A 30 25.80 4.65 1.96
C ALA A 30 26.58 3.77 2.95
N THR A 31 25.96 3.37 4.08
CA THR A 31 26.56 2.48 5.08
C THR A 31 25.63 1.32 5.45
N GLY A 32 26.23 0.21 5.88
CA GLY A 32 25.52 -0.97 6.34
C GLY A 32 24.90 -1.84 5.23
N PRO A 33 23.96 -2.74 5.59
CA PRO A 33 23.35 -3.67 4.64
C PRO A 33 22.39 -2.96 3.67
N ALA A 34 22.16 -3.56 2.50
CA ALA A 34 21.27 -2.97 1.49
C ALA A 34 19.80 -2.85 1.97
N LEU A 35 19.37 -3.78 2.82
CA LEU A 35 18.07 -3.78 3.51
C LEU A 35 18.30 -4.00 5.00
N SER A 36 17.57 -3.28 5.85
CA SER A 36 17.50 -3.58 7.29
C SER A 36 16.56 -4.75 7.55
N MET A 37 16.67 -5.36 8.74
CA MET A 37 15.73 -6.41 9.16
C MET A 37 14.28 -5.90 9.15
N LEU A 38 14.06 -4.65 9.54
CA LEU A 38 12.74 -4.05 9.58
C LEU A 38 12.15 -3.86 8.16
N GLU A 39 12.98 -3.43 7.20
CA GLU A 39 12.57 -3.37 5.78
C GLU A 39 12.18 -4.75 5.26
N ILE A 40 12.94 -5.79 5.58
CA ILE A 40 12.65 -7.17 5.17
C ILE A 40 11.30 -7.61 5.74
N VAL A 41 11.05 -7.38 7.03
CA VAL A 41 9.77 -7.71 7.68
C VAL A 41 8.61 -7.01 6.98
N TYR A 42 8.72 -5.70 6.72
CA TYR A 42 7.66 -4.98 6.03
C TYR A 42 7.44 -5.47 4.60
N TYR A 43 8.50 -5.74 3.83
CA TYR A 43 8.34 -6.31 2.50
C TYR A 43 7.66 -7.68 2.54
N VAL A 44 8.07 -8.57 3.45
CA VAL A 44 7.47 -9.91 3.59
C VAL A 44 5.99 -9.82 3.95
N VAL A 45 5.64 -9.03 4.97
CA VAL A 45 4.24 -8.83 5.39
C VAL A 45 3.42 -8.19 4.28
N GLY A 46 3.96 -7.17 3.61
CA GLY A 46 3.31 -6.50 2.48
C GLY A 46 3.02 -7.47 1.34
N ILE A 47 4.02 -8.21 0.86
CA ILE A 47 3.88 -9.16 -0.25
C ILE A 47 2.90 -10.28 0.12
N ALA A 48 2.98 -10.82 1.33
CA ALA A 48 2.03 -11.82 1.82
C ALA A 48 0.58 -11.29 1.81
N SER A 49 0.38 -10.02 2.20
CA SER A 49 -0.94 -9.39 2.17
C SER A 49 -1.51 -9.24 0.75
N ILE A 50 -0.67 -8.98 -0.27
CA ILE A 50 -1.11 -8.97 -1.67
C ILE A 50 -1.55 -10.37 -2.05
N ALA A 51 -0.74 -11.40 -1.78
CA ALA A 51 -1.05 -12.78 -2.16
C ALA A 51 -2.39 -13.25 -1.55
N LEU A 52 -2.60 -13.00 -0.25
CA LEU A 52 -3.84 -13.33 0.45
C LEU A 52 -5.03 -12.52 -0.08
N GLY A 53 -4.88 -11.21 -0.24
CA GLY A 53 -5.93 -10.35 -0.80
C GLY A 53 -6.32 -10.77 -2.21
N TRP A 54 -5.33 -11.12 -3.04
CA TRP A 54 -5.57 -11.55 -4.43
C TRP A 54 -6.34 -12.87 -4.50
N TYR A 55 -6.03 -13.82 -3.61
CA TYR A 55 -6.78 -15.07 -3.48
C TYR A 55 -8.27 -14.80 -3.24
N PHE A 56 -8.60 -13.94 -2.27
CA PHE A 56 -9.99 -13.59 -1.96
C PHE A 56 -10.65 -12.78 -3.08
N ASN A 57 -9.93 -11.86 -3.72
CA ASN A 57 -10.45 -11.08 -4.85
C ASN A 57 -10.78 -11.96 -6.07
N ILE A 58 -9.99 -13.00 -6.34
CA ILE A 58 -10.29 -13.98 -7.41
C ILE A 58 -11.58 -14.74 -7.08
N ARG A 59 -11.71 -15.23 -5.84
CA ARG A 59 -12.93 -15.93 -5.38
C ARG A 59 -14.15 -15.03 -5.50
N TYR A 60 -14.06 -13.80 -5.03
CA TYR A 60 -15.12 -12.80 -5.14
C TYR A 60 -15.54 -12.58 -6.61
N VAL A 61 -14.60 -12.30 -7.52
CA VAL A 61 -14.90 -12.06 -8.93
C VAL A 61 -15.51 -13.30 -9.60
N ALA A 62 -15.08 -14.51 -9.22
CA ALA A 62 -15.59 -15.76 -9.76
C ALA A 62 -17.01 -16.08 -9.24
N GLU A 63 -17.22 -15.98 -7.92
CA GLU A 63 -18.48 -16.33 -7.26
C GLU A 63 -19.60 -15.34 -7.60
N TYR A 64 -19.29 -14.04 -7.61
CA TYR A 64 -20.25 -12.97 -7.90
C TYR A 64 -20.30 -12.57 -9.38
N HIS A 65 -19.62 -13.33 -10.26
CA HIS A 65 -19.64 -13.15 -11.72
C HIS A 65 -19.39 -11.69 -12.15
N VAL A 66 -18.43 -11.04 -11.50
CA VAL A 66 -18.19 -9.59 -11.66
C VAL A 66 -17.74 -9.27 -13.08
N SER A 67 -18.67 -8.70 -13.86
CA SER A 67 -18.48 -8.31 -15.25
C SER A 67 -18.21 -6.81 -15.41
N ASN A 68 -18.74 -5.97 -14.50
CA ASN A 68 -18.55 -4.53 -14.47
C ASN A 68 -17.78 -4.11 -13.19
N PRO A 69 -16.66 -3.38 -13.31
CA PRO A 69 -15.88 -2.93 -12.16
C PRO A 69 -16.66 -2.07 -11.16
N VAL A 70 -17.59 -1.23 -11.62
CA VAL A 70 -18.36 -0.32 -10.76
C VAL A 70 -19.36 -1.09 -9.90
N THR A 71 -20.18 -1.95 -10.52
CA THR A 71 -21.16 -2.74 -9.78
C THR A 71 -20.47 -3.77 -8.88
N GLY A 72 -19.36 -4.36 -9.33
CA GLY A 72 -18.52 -5.21 -8.49
C GLY A 72 -18.00 -4.47 -7.26
N TRP A 73 -17.57 -3.22 -7.39
CA TRP A 73 -17.14 -2.46 -6.22
C TRP A 73 -18.29 -2.21 -5.23
N VAL A 74 -19.48 -1.90 -5.72
CA VAL A 74 -20.68 -1.73 -4.89
C VAL A 74 -21.03 -3.03 -4.13
N ASP A 75 -21.02 -4.17 -4.81
CA ASP A 75 -21.32 -5.46 -4.19
C ASP A 75 -20.25 -5.86 -3.18
N TYR A 76 -18.97 -5.63 -3.48
CA TYR A 76 -17.87 -5.84 -2.54
C TYR A 76 -18.08 -5.06 -1.23
N ILE A 77 -18.44 -3.77 -1.32
CA ILE A 77 -18.72 -2.95 -0.15
C ILE A 77 -19.95 -3.46 0.61
N ARG A 78 -21.02 -3.86 -0.07
CA ARG A 78 -22.19 -4.46 0.61
C ARG A 78 -21.82 -5.71 1.40
N LEU A 79 -20.97 -6.58 0.83
CA LEU A 79 -20.51 -7.80 1.50
C LEU A 79 -19.62 -7.50 2.71
N MET A 80 -18.85 -6.42 2.66
CA MET A 80 -18.05 -5.94 3.79
C MET A 80 -18.91 -5.55 5.01
N PHE A 81 -20.22 -5.31 4.82
CA PHE A 81 -21.18 -4.98 5.88
C PHE A 81 -22.33 -6.00 5.97
N ALA A 82 -22.16 -7.22 5.46
CA ALA A 82 -23.23 -8.22 5.40
C ALA A 82 -23.72 -8.74 6.77
N ASN A 83 -22.90 -8.61 7.82
CA ASN A 83 -23.23 -9.00 9.19
C ASN A 83 -22.39 -8.19 10.20
N PRO A 84 -22.71 -8.21 11.51
CA PRO A 84 -22.00 -7.41 12.50
C PRO A 84 -20.48 -7.66 12.57
N ALA A 85 -20.03 -8.91 12.42
CA ALA A 85 -18.60 -9.23 12.47
C ALA A 85 -17.86 -8.70 11.23
N ALA A 86 -18.42 -8.90 10.04
CA ALA A 86 -17.89 -8.33 8.80
C ALA A 86 -17.90 -6.79 8.87
N GLY A 87 -19.00 -6.19 9.33
CA GLY A 87 -19.13 -4.75 9.48
C GLY A 87 -18.13 -4.15 10.46
N SER A 88 -17.81 -4.86 11.57
CA SER A 88 -16.75 -4.46 12.49
C SER A 88 -15.38 -4.38 11.81
N ALA A 89 -15.01 -5.38 11.01
CA ALA A 89 -13.76 -5.35 10.26
C ALA A 89 -13.80 -4.31 9.12
N GLY A 90 -14.96 -4.17 8.47
CA GLY A 90 -15.22 -3.24 7.38
C GLY A 90 -15.11 -1.77 7.77
N GLN A 91 -15.60 -1.40 8.95
CA GLN A 91 -15.45 -0.04 9.45
C GLN A 91 -13.98 0.30 9.73
N ASP A 92 -13.22 -0.62 10.32
CA ASP A 92 -11.80 -0.41 10.66
C ASP A 92 -10.99 -0.28 9.39
N TYR A 93 -11.26 -1.14 8.40
CA TYR A 93 -10.69 -1.01 7.06
C TYR A 93 -11.02 0.34 6.43
N THR A 94 -12.27 0.79 6.50
CA THR A 94 -12.70 2.06 5.88
C THR A 94 -12.02 3.25 6.54
N ILE A 95 -12.07 3.35 7.87
CA ILE A 95 -11.46 4.44 8.63
C ILE A 95 -9.94 4.40 8.47
N GLY A 96 -9.32 3.21 8.63
CA GLY A 96 -7.89 3.02 8.50
C GLY A 96 -7.38 3.37 7.11
N ASN A 97 -8.04 2.90 6.06
CA ASN A 97 -7.57 3.01 4.67
C ASN A 97 -7.94 4.34 4.02
N VAL A 98 -9.18 4.81 4.20
CA VAL A 98 -9.71 5.97 3.44
C VAL A 98 -9.54 7.29 4.21
N ILE A 99 -9.38 7.23 5.54
CA ILE A 99 -9.23 8.44 6.36
C ILE A 99 -7.80 8.52 6.92
N LEU A 100 -7.40 7.54 7.74
CA LEU A 100 -6.14 7.64 8.48
C LEU A 100 -4.90 7.49 7.59
N LEU A 101 -4.87 6.50 6.68
CA LEU A 101 -3.75 6.28 5.78
C LEU A 101 -3.43 7.51 4.91
N PRO A 102 -4.37 8.15 4.19
CA PRO A 102 -4.04 9.34 3.41
C PRO A 102 -3.59 10.51 4.28
N LEU A 103 -4.26 10.76 5.41
CA LEU A 103 -3.86 11.83 6.33
C LEU A 103 -2.44 11.62 6.85
N MET A 104 -2.15 10.41 7.34
CA MET A 104 -0.84 10.06 7.88
C MET A 104 0.23 10.14 6.79
N THR A 105 0.06 9.42 5.68
CA THR A 105 1.06 9.35 4.61
C THR A 105 1.35 10.73 4.03
N MET A 106 0.33 11.55 3.78
CA MET A 106 0.53 12.90 3.25
C MET A 106 1.24 13.80 4.26
N VAL A 107 0.75 13.91 5.49
CA VAL A 107 1.33 14.81 6.49
C VAL A 107 2.75 14.38 6.88
N ASP A 108 2.93 13.12 7.26
CA ASP A 108 4.24 12.59 7.66
C ASP A 108 5.20 12.50 6.47
N GLY A 109 4.71 12.08 5.30
CA GLY A 109 5.55 11.90 4.12
C GLY A 109 6.11 13.22 3.59
N TYR A 110 5.29 14.27 3.55
CA TYR A 110 5.79 15.60 3.17
C TYR A 110 6.78 16.15 4.20
N ARG A 111 6.57 15.92 5.51
CA ARG A 111 7.52 16.31 6.56
C ARG A 111 8.88 15.63 6.44
N ARG A 112 8.91 14.42 5.89
CA ARG A 112 10.14 13.62 5.64
C ARG A 112 10.76 13.84 4.26
N GLY A 113 10.24 14.78 3.47
CA GLY A 113 10.74 15.01 2.11
C GLY A 113 10.42 13.90 1.10
N ILE A 114 9.47 13.00 1.40
CA ILE A 114 9.01 11.97 0.46
C ILE A 114 8.20 12.66 -0.65
N ARG A 115 8.53 12.36 -1.91
CA ARG A 115 7.81 12.92 -3.06
C ARG A 115 6.52 12.15 -3.32
N ARG A 116 5.42 12.90 -3.51
CA ARG A 116 4.07 12.37 -3.84
C ARG A 116 3.58 11.30 -2.85
N PRO A 117 3.58 11.56 -1.53
CA PRO A 117 3.19 10.57 -0.53
C PRO A 117 1.70 10.15 -0.60
N TRP A 118 0.84 10.95 -1.23
CA TRP A 118 -0.55 10.55 -1.51
C TRP A 118 -0.65 9.29 -2.37
N LEU A 119 0.40 8.93 -3.12
CA LEU A 119 0.42 7.70 -3.92
C LEU A 119 0.37 6.43 -3.06
N TYR A 120 0.78 6.48 -1.78
CA TYR A 120 0.63 5.32 -0.88
C TYR A 120 -0.84 5.01 -0.61
N PHE A 121 -1.68 6.03 -0.40
CA PHE A 121 -3.12 5.85 -0.38
C PHE A 121 -3.66 5.31 -1.72
N VAL A 122 -3.24 5.88 -2.84
CA VAL A 122 -3.69 5.38 -4.15
C VAL A 122 -3.26 3.92 -4.39
N SER A 123 -2.10 3.52 -3.89
CA SER A 123 -1.62 2.13 -4.00
C SER A 123 -2.54 1.16 -3.25
N SER A 124 -3.17 1.58 -2.15
CA SER A 124 -4.06 0.72 -1.36
C SER A 124 -5.35 0.36 -2.11
N LEU A 125 -5.74 1.17 -3.10
CA LEU A 125 -6.91 0.92 -3.94
C LEU A 125 -6.70 -0.23 -4.93
N PHE A 126 -5.44 -0.53 -5.28
CA PHE A 126 -5.10 -1.51 -6.32
C PHE A 126 -4.30 -2.72 -5.81
N THR A 127 -3.68 -2.60 -4.64
CA THR A 127 -2.89 -3.68 -4.02
C THR A 127 -3.65 -4.25 -2.83
N SER A 128 -3.34 -3.77 -1.63
CA SER A 128 -4.11 -3.99 -0.41
C SER A 128 -3.83 -2.84 0.57
N PHE A 129 -4.74 -2.62 1.50
CA PHE A 129 -4.53 -1.70 2.62
C PHE A 129 -3.24 -1.98 3.39
N ALA A 130 -3.00 -3.26 3.72
CA ALA A 130 -1.82 -3.68 4.47
C ALA A 130 -0.52 -3.48 3.68
N PHE A 131 -0.53 -3.75 2.38
CA PHE A 131 0.63 -3.52 1.53
C PHE A 131 0.97 -2.03 1.46
N ALA A 132 -0.02 -1.15 1.27
CA ALA A 132 0.22 0.28 1.23
C ALA A 132 0.88 0.82 2.51
N TRP A 133 0.41 0.36 3.68
CA TRP A 133 1.05 0.65 4.96
C TRP A 133 2.48 0.12 5.01
N ALA A 134 2.68 -1.16 4.72
CA ALA A 134 4.01 -1.77 4.77
C ALA A 134 4.99 -1.06 3.83
N PHE A 135 4.55 -0.70 2.62
CA PHE A 135 5.38 -0.02 1.64
C PHE A 135 5.70 1.42 2.05
N TYR A 136 4.76 2.12 2.69
CA TYR A 136 5.03 3.42 3.29
C TYR A 136 6.06 3.30 4.41
N LEU A 137 5.92 2.32 5.31
CA LEU A 137 6.84 2.11 6.43
C LEU A 137 8.26 1.74 5.96
N VAL A 138 8.39 0.92 4.90
CA VAL A 138 9.68 0.70 4.24
C VAL A 138 10.29 2.01 3.77
N THR A 139 9.49 2.87 3.13
CA THR A 139 9.97 4.13 2.57
C THR A 139 10.45 5.07 3.68
N VAL A 140 9.69 5.17 4.76
CA VAL A 140 10.07 5.96 5.94
C VAL A 140 11.36 5.43 6.57
N GLU A 141 11.49 4.12 6.75
CA GLU A 141 12.70 3.52 7.31
C GLU A 141 13.91 3.77 6.40
N ARG A 142 13.74 3.66 5.08
CA ARG A 142 14.79 3.97 4.12
C ARG A 142 15.20 5.44 4.16
N GLN A 143 14.23 6.34 4.20
CA GLN A 143 14.48 7.77 4.30
C GLN A 143 15.29 8.10 5.56
N ARG A 144 14.87 7.56 6.72
CA ARG A 144 15.57 7.71 8.00
C ARG A 144 17.02 7.21 7.93
N ARG A 145 17.26 6.08 7.26
CA ARG A 145 18.61 5.51 7.10
C ARG A 145 19.52 6.39 6.23
N HIS A 146 18.99 7.01 5.18
CA HIS A 146 19.74 7.98 4.38
C HIS A 146 20.08 9.23 5.18
N GLU A 147 19.12 9.77 5.94
CA GLU A 147 19.34 10.94 6.82
C GLU A 147 20.38 10.65 7.92
N SER A 148 20.34 9.46 8.52
CA SER A 148 21.30 9.05 9.57
C SER A 148 22.74 8.90 9.07
N THR A 149 22.94 8.82 7.75
CA THR A 149 24.26 8.65 7.14
C THR A 149 24.83 9.97 6.59
N GLN A 150 24.03 11.03 6.54
CA GLN A 150 24.54 12.35 6.19
C GLN A 150 25.36 12.89 7.38
N PRO A 151 26.60 13.35 7.17
CA PRO A 151 27.34 14.07 8.21
C PRO A 151 26.51 15.28 8.64
N LEU A 152 26.40 15.54 9.94
CA LEU A 152 25.89 16.82 10.44
C LEU A 152 26.71 17.92 9.76
N ALA A 153 26.07 18.71 8.90
CA ALA A 153 26.69 19.92 8.38
C ALA A 153 26.99 20.82 9.59
N ALA A 154 28.26 21.01 9.88
CA ALA A 154 28.78 21.88 10.95
C ALA A 154 28.63 23.36 10.56
#